data_AF-E3L2Z3-F1
#
_entry.id   AF-E3L2Z3-F1
#
_cell.length_a   1.000
_cell.length_b   1.000
_cell.length_c   1.000
_cell.angle_alpha   90.00
_cell.angle_beta   90.00
_cell.angle_gamma   90.00
#
_symmetry.space_group_name_H-M   'P 1'
#
loop_
_entity.id
_entity.type
_entity.pdbx_description
1 polymer ?
#
loop_
_entity_poly.entity_id
_entity_poly.type
_entity_poly.pdbx_seq_one_letter_code
_entity_poly.pdbx_strand_id
1 'polypeptide(L)'
;MPISLHSHSGQFCKHATGTLDSVIRTAIDRGFISYGLSEHMPRDRVQDLYPEESGIQPSELGEQFDCFIAEAGRLKQLYSPQIGLLVGIETELIEQSNTFQLLDQTLTRHWDTLDYLVGSVHHVNQIPIDFDRPMFDRAVLSFESTNHSLEPLHRLCEAYFDAQHTLIERYRPEVIGHFDLCLLFNPDLDLQAEPAVWTKIERNVRLAISYGALFEVNSASIRKGWPTPYPSPPILQLIISLGGRLTLSDDSHGSDRVGLNYDKSFDYLKMNNVSTLWYLVPAAEEHSIMQPRGKVSAVPIPGNWWEHPFWSQASANPVTAANDRLEDLDNQPTSSSSASIELARLNFQSGQTPNKNANDERFKWSQFPIDKFTNQTWFIVSSSLPFWKSKKNATISYSNLDNEPSSVMYDLVEYHGALTDEPSSKRRKIEGIDRPKSEMNEDAQLVEWRWRGKGLLRLLSSDWQVIGYNLSSSKNGDENGKPSGPDWVVTFFRQTLVTPAGIDIYSRSPTSLPTELKEQLLQALRNHPSKLVSSLVDSMFDIPHDIP
;
A
#
# COMPACT_ATOMS: atom_id res chain seq x y z
N MET A 1 10.41 4.27 -22.55
CA MET A 1 11.54 4.63 -21.68
C MET A 1 11.09 5.69 -20.69
N PRO A 2 11.28 5.53 -19.36
CA PRO A 2 10.17 5.00 -18.57
C PRO A 2 8.85 5.71 -18.93
N ILE A 3 7.81 4.91 -19.02
CA ILE A 3 6.49 5.35 -19.40
C ILE A 3 5.53 4.86 -18.32
N SER A 4 4.50 5.64 -18.04
CA SER A 4 3.33 5.19 -17.29
C SER A 4 2.10 5.67 -18.04
N LEU A 5 1.10 4.82 -18.23
CA LEU A 5 -0.18 5.21 -18.83
C LEU A 5 -1.31 5.17 -17.80
N HIS A 6 -0.97 5.16 -16.51
CA HIS A 6 -1.93 5.04 -15.43
C HIS A 6 -1.47 5.85 -14.22
N SER A 7 -2.11 7.00 -13.95
CA SER A 7 -1.81 7.82 -12.79
C SER A 7 -2.95 8.76 -12.37
N HIS A 8 -2.90 9.14 -11.10
CA HIS A 8 -3.90 9.89 -10.34
C HIS A 8 -3.23 11.00 -9.51
N SER A 9 -4.02 11.98 -9.08
CA SER A 9 -3.52 13.08 -8.24
C SER A 9 -4.48 13.43 -7.11
N GLY A 10 -3.95 13.82 -5.95
CA GLY A 10 -4.77 14.20 -4.79
C GLY A 10 -5.65 15.43 -5.01
N GLN A 11 -5.35 16.22 -6.05
CA GLN A 11 -6.19 17.34 -6.48
C GLN A 11 -7.55 16.87 -7.02
N PHE A 12 -7.61 15.68 -7.63
CA PHE A 12 -8.80 15.18 -8.33
C PHE A 12 -9.25 13.78 -7.87
N CYS A 13 -8.50 13.13 -6.97
CA CYS A 13 -8.84 11.83 -6.38
C CYS A 13 -8.60 11.85 -4.86
N LYS A 14 -9.58 11.34 -4.08
CA LYS A 14 -9.62 11.49 -2.61
C LYS A 14 -8.62 10.60 -1.89
N HIS A 15 -8.24 9.48 -2.48
CA HIS A 15 -7.24 8.54 -1.97
C HIS A 15 -5.85 8.74 -2.61
N ALA A 16 -5.69 9.77 -3.43
CA ALA A 16 -4.40 10.23 -3.95
C ALA A 16 -3.87 11.45 -3.15
N THR A 17 -2.64 11.85 -3.45
CA THR A 17 -1.97 12.99 -2.81
C THR A 17 -1.30 13.91 -3.84
N GLY A 18 -0.99 15.14 -3.45
CA GLY A 18 -0.31 16.11 -4.31
C GLY A 18 -1.20 16.72 -5.40
N THR A 19 -0.65 17.68 -6.13
CA THR A 19 -1.30 18.28 -7.30
C THR A 19 -0.95 17.53 -8.57
N LEU A 20 -1.79 17.63 -9.61
CA LEU A 20 -1.50 17.03 -10.91
C LEU A 20 -0.17 17.54 -11.49
N ASP A 21 0.10 18.84 -11.33
CA ASP A 21 1.36 19.48 -11.69
C ASP A 21 2.57 18.87 -10.95
N SER A 22 2.44 18.57 -9.66
CA SER A 22 3.53 17.95 -8.88
C SER A 22 3.87 16.52 -9.33
N VAL A 23 2.86 15.75 -9.73
CA VAL A 23 3.03 14.41 -10.31
C VAL A 23 3.78 14.51 -11.64
N ILE A 24 3.36 15.42 -12.52
CA ILE A 24 4.01 15.64 -13.83
C ILE A 24 5.46 16.08 -13.69
N ARG A 25 5.75 17.06 -12.82
CA ARG A 25 7.14 17.49 -12.57
C ARG A 25 8.00 16.33 -12.09
N THR A 26 7.47 15.49 -11.21
CA THR A 26 8.20 14.31 -10.74
C THR A 26 8.47 13.31 -11.86
N ALA A 27 7.52 13.12 -12.78
CA ALA A 27 7.73 12.30 -13.97
C ALA A 27 8.83 12.87 -14.88
N ILE A 28 8.82 14.18 -15.11
CA ILE A 28 9.89 14.89 -15.85
C ILE A 28 11.24 14.70 -15.16
N ASP A 29 11.31 14.92 -13.85
CA ASP A 29 12.55 14.80 -13.06
C ASP A 29 13.11 13.37 -13.07
N ARG A 30 12.24 12.36 -13.17
CA ARG A 30 12.60 10.94 -13.31
C ARG A 30 12.84 10.51 -14.77
N GLY A 31 12.79 11.46 -15.71
CA GLY A 31 13.12 11.24 -17.11
C GLY A 31 12.06 10.48 -17.91
N PHE A 32 10.80 10.49 -17.48
CA PHE A 32 9.70 9.88 -18.25
C PHE A 32 9.53 10.60 -19.60
N ILE A 33 9.45 9.83 -20.69
CA ILE A 33 9.21 10.39 -22.03
C ILE A 33 7.72 10.52 -22.34
N SER A 34 6.90 9.68 -21.72
CA SER A 34 5.46 9.65 -21.91
C SER A 34 4.77 9.32 -20.59
N TYR A 35 3.73 10.09 -20.25
CA TYR A 35 3.01 9.93 -18.99
C TYR A 35 1.51 10.16 -19.17
N GLY A 36 0.72 9.20 -18.69
CA GLY A 36 -0.73 9.19 -18.77
C GLY A 36 -1.37 9.80 -17.53
N LEU A 37 -2.22 10.79 -17.73
CA LEU A 37 -3.05 11.42 -16.69
C LEU A 37 -4.44 10.78 -16.79
N SER A 38 -4.77 9.80 -15.95
CA SER A 38 -5.92 8.90 -16.14
C SER A 38 -6.79 8.83 -14.90
N GLU A 39 -7.32 9.98 -14.47
CA GLU A 39 -8.12 10.04 -13.25
C GLU A 39 -9.35 9.12 -13.33
N HIS A 40 -9.81 8.63 -12.18
CA HIS A 40 -11.01 7.78 -12.11
C HIS A 40 -12.22 8.50 -12.71
N MET A 41 -13.05 7.76 -13.46
CA MET A 41 -14.33 8.29 -13.90
C MET A 41 -15.22 8.70 -12.70
N PRO A 42 -16.04 9.75 -12.85
CA PRO A 42 -16.94 10.17 -11.78
C PRO A 42 -18.03 9.12 -11.53
N ARG A 43 -18.74 9.25 -10.39
CA ARG A 43 -19.96 8.51 -10.07
C ARG A 43 -21.14 9.47 -10.03
N ASP A 44 -22.28 9.04 -10.55
CA ASP A 44 -23.52 9.85 -10.61
C ASP A 44 -24.65 9.32 -9.72
N ARG A 45 -24.45 8.20 -9.01
CA ARG A 45 -25.37 7.67 -7.99
C ARG A 45 -24.74 7.69 -6.61
N VAL A 46 -25.53 8.09 -5.61
CA VAL A 46 -25.08 8.17 -4.20
C VAL A 46 -24.64 6.81 -3.66
N GLN A 47 -25.29 5.72 -4.04
CA GLN A 47 -24.91 4.38 -3.57
C GLN A 47 -23.59 3.84 -4.13
N ASP A 48 -23.05 4.49 -5.19
CA ASP A 48 -21.81 4.06 -5.85
C ASP A 48 -20.60 4.85 -5.34
N LEU A 49 -20.79 5.79 -4.42
CA LEU A 49 -19.71 6.56 -3.80
C LEU A 49 -18.86 5.66 -2.89
N TYR A 50 -17.54 5.82 -2.97
CA TYR A 50 -16.65 5.19 -2.00
C TYR A 50 -16.83 5.82 -0.61
N PRO A 51 -16.42 5.14 0.47
CA PRO A 51 -16.49 5.69 1.82
C PRO A 51 -15.87 7.09 1.97
N GLU A 52 -14.73 7.36 1.33
CA GLU A 52 -14.05 8.66 1.33
C GLU A 52 -14.80 9.75 0.55
N GLU A 53 -15.80 9.39 -0.24
CA GLU A 53 -16.65 10.29 -1.02
C GLU A 53 -18.02 10.51 -0.39
N SER A 54 -18.35 9.81 0.70
CA SER A 54 -19.67 9.81 1.35
C SER A 54 -20.19 11.20 1.79
N GLY A 55 -19.33 12.22 1.82
CA GLY A 55 -19.67 13.62 2.12
C GLY A 55 -19.85 14.52 0.90
N ILE A 56 -19.81 13.98 -0.32
CA ILE A 56 -19.78 14.72 -1.59
C ILE A 56 -21.00 14.31 -2.41
N GLN A 57 -21.66 15.26 -3.06
CA GLN A 57 -22.74 14.93 -4.00
C GLN A 57 -22.17 14.37 -5.30
N PRO A 58 -22.84 13.42 -5.97
CA PRO A 58 -22.36 12.88 -7.25
C PRO A 58 -22.09 13.97 -8.31
N SER A 59 -22.85 15.07 -8.30
CA SER A 59 -22.61 16.23 -9.18
C SER A 59 -21.25 16.89 -8.93
N GLU A 60 -20.79 16.96 -7.67
CA GLU A 60 -19.49 17.55 -7.33
C GLU A 60 -18.33 16.67 -7.81
N LEU A 61 -18.49 15.35 -7.88
CA LEU A 61 -17.51 14.47 -8.54
C LEU A 61 -17.45 14.71 -10.05
N GLY A 62 -18.61 14.92 -10.68
CA GLY A 62 -18.68 15.34 -12.09
C GLY A 62 -17.96 16.67 -12.34
N GLU A 63 -18.20 17.68 -11.50
CA GLU A 63 -17.51 18.98 -11.58
C GLU A 63 -16.00 18.86 -11.31
N GLN A 64 -15.60 18.03 -10.35
CA GLN A 64 -14.19 17.74 -10.06
C GLN A 64 -13.51 17.11 -11.28
N PHE A 65 -14.17 16.16 -11.95
CA PHE A 65 -13.66 15.54 -13.16
C PHE A 65 -13.58 16.53 -14.33
N ASP A 66 -14.57 17.41 -14.50
CA ASP A 66 -14.52 18.48 -15.50
C ASP A 66 -13.33 19.44 -15.23
N CYS A 67 -13.03 19.73 -13.97
CA CYS A 67 -11.85 20.50 -13.58
C CYS A 67 -10.53 19.76 -13.85
N PHE A 68 -10.50 18.43 -13.65
CA PHE A 68 -9.36 17.60 -14.01
C PHE A 68 -9.06 17.69 -15.51
N ILE A 69 -10.08 17.53 -16.37
CA ILE A 69 -9.90 17.58 -17.83
C ILE A 69 -9.34 18.94 -18.26
N ALA A 70 -9.88 20.04 -17.73
CA ALA A 70 -9.39 21.37 -18.04
C ALA A 70 -7.92 21.57 -17.63
N GLU A 71 -7.56 21.15 -16.41
CA GLU A 71 -6.20 21.31 -15.89
C GLU A 71 -5.20 20.37 -16.58
N ALA A 72 -5.58 19.11 -16.83
CA ALA A 72 -4.77 18.15 -17.57
C ALA A 72 -4.49 18.64 -18.99
N GLY A 73 -5.48 19.21 -19.69
CA GLY A 73 -5.31 19.83 -21.01
C GLY A 73 -4.34 21.02 -20.97
N ARG A 74 -4.46 21.89 -19.97
CA ARG A 74 -3.55 23.03 -19.77
C ARG A 74 -2.10 22.57 -19.50
N LEU A 75 -1.93 21.58 -18.62
CA LEU A 75 -0.61 21.04 -18.25
C LEU A 75 0.02 20.26 -19.41
N LYS A 76 -0.77 19.52 -20.20
CA LYS A 76 -0.33 18.86 -21.44
C LYS A 76 0.30 19.86 -22.41
N GLN A 77 -0.32 21.03 -22.60
CA GLN A 77 0.26 22.09 -23.44
C GLN A 77 1.52 22.68 -22.81
N LEU A 78 1.47 23.02 -21.52
CA LEU A 78 2.57 23.65 -20.79
C LEU A 78 3.86 22.82 -20.80
N TYR A 79 3.75 21.50 -20.62
CA TYR A 79 4.90 20.59 -20.52
C TYR A 79 5.23 19.84 -21.82
N SER A 80 4.51 20.11 -22.92
CA SER A 80 4.77 19.46 -24.23
C SER A 80 6.23 19.52 -24.72
N PRO A 81 7.07 20.55 -24.39
CA PRO A 81 8.48 20.53 -24.77
C PRO A 81 9.35 19.57 -23.94
N GLN A 82 8.85 19.05 -22.83
CA GLN A 82 9.62 18.28 -21.84
C GLN A 82 9.18 16.82 -21.76
N ILE A 83 7.89 16.53 -21.91
CA ILE A 83 7.31 15.19 -21.76
C ILE A 83 6.06 15.03 -22.62
N GLY A 84 5.86 13.84 -23.20
CA GLY A 84 4.62 13.48 -23.87
C GLY A 84 3.53 13.21 -22.85
N LEU A 85 2.49 14.05 -22.80
CA LEU A 85 1.36 13.84 -21.90
C LEU A 85 0.12 13.39 -22.68
N LEU A 86 -0.54 12.36 -22.17
CA LEU A 86 -1.82 11.87 -22.66
C LEU A 86 -2.87 12.02 -21.55
N VAL A 87 -4.02 12.60 -21.87
CA VAL A 87 -5.15 12.73 -20.96
C VAL A 87 -6.07 11.56 -21.21
N GLY A 88 -6.36 10.79 -20.18
CA GLY A 88 -7.26 9.66 -20.23
C GLY A 88 -8.20 9.66 -19.05
N ILE A 89 -8.92 8.56 -18.94
CA ILE A 89 -9.83 8.27 -17.86
C ILE A 89 -9.68 6.79 -17.52
N GLU A 90 -9.61 6.49 -16.24
CA GLU A 90 -9.74 5.12 -15.77
C GLU A 90 -11.22 4.79 -15.60
N THR A 91 -11.66 3.75 -16.30
CA THR A 91 -13.07 3.36 -16.32
C THR A 91 -13.48 2.57 -15.09
N GLU A 92 -14.79 2.50 -14.88
CA GLU A 92 -15.45 1.63 -13.92
C GLU A 92 -16.46 0.73 -14.62
N LEU A 93 -16.94 -0.29 -13.91
CA LEU A 93 -18.20 -0.98 -14.23
C LEU A 93 -18.92 -1.38 -12.94
N ILE A 94 -19.85 -0.53 -12.49
CA ILE A 94 -20.58 -0.72 -11.22
C ILE A 94 -21.96 -1.31 -11.50
N GLU A 95 -22.89 -0.50 -12.01
CA GLU A 95 -24.15 -0.94 -12.60
C GLU A 95 -24.11 -0.61 -14.09
N GLN A 96 -24.26 -1.64 -14.92
CA GLN A 96 -23.92 -1.58 -16.33
C GLN A 96 -24.62 -0.44 -17.08
N SER A 97 -25.95 -0.29 -16.93
CA SER A 97 -26.71 0.67 -17.72
C SER A 97 -26.33 2.10 -17.37
N ASN A 98 -26.24 2.38 -16.08
CA ASN A 98 -25.88 3.68 -15.54
C ASN A 98 -24.42 4.04 -15.86
N THR A 99 -23.48 3.13 -15.59
CA THR A 99 -22.07 3.36 -15.89
C THR A 99 -21.85 3.63 -17.37
N PHE A 100 -22.53 2.91 -18.26
CA PHE A 100 -22.41 3.12 -19.70
C PHE A 100 -22.97 4.46 -20.15
N GLN A 101 -24.12 4.86 -19.61
CA GLN A 101 -24.70 6.17 -19.87
C GLN A 101 -23.76 7.30 -19.42
N LEU A 102 -23.21 7.22 -18.21
CA LEU A 102 -22.30 8.22 -17.67
C LEU A 102 -21.00 8.30 -18.47
N LEU A 103 -20.41 7.17 -18.83
CA LEU A 103 -19.18 7.12 -19.60
C LEU A 103 -19.39 7.64 -21.04
N ASP A 104 -20.50 7.27 -21.71
CA ASP A 104 -20.85 7.79 -23.03
C ASP A 104 -21.01 9.33 -23.01
N GLN A 105 -21.66 9.87 -21.99
CA GLN A 105 -21.83 11.32 -21.80
C GLN A 105 -20.48 12.02 -21.54
N THR A 106 -19.65 11.43 -20.68
CA THR A 106 -18.32 11.97 -20.33
C THR A 106 -17.41 12.00 -21.56
N LEU A 107 -17.38 10.91 -22.33
CA LEU A 107 -16.59 10.81 -23.55
C LEU A 107 -17.05 11.79 -24.63
N THR A 108 -18.36 11.99 -24.75
CA THR A 108 -18.93 12.97 -25.70
C THR A 108 -18.58 14.40 -25.28
N ARG A 109 -18.72 14.72 -23.99
CA ARG A 109 -18.47 16.06 -23.44
C ARG A 109 -17.01 16.47 -23.59
N HIS A 110 -16.09 15.54 -23.32
CA HIS A 110 -14.64 15.80 -23.24
C HIS A 110 -13.87 15.24 -24.42
N TRP A 111 -14.54 15.05 -25.56
CA TRP A 111 -13.94 14.46 -26.74
C TRP A 111 -12.66 15.19 -27.14
N ASP A 112 -12.60 16.51 -27.20
CA ASP A 112 -11.40 17.19 -27.73
C ASP A 112 -10.15 17.07 -26.84
N THR A 113 -10.31 16.73 -25.56
CA THR A 113 -9.19 16.63 -24.60
C THR A 113 -8.80 15.18 -24.30
N LEU A 114 -9.76 14.26 -24.24
CA LEU A 114 -9.51 12.84 -23.91
C LEU A 114 -8.84 12.10 -25.07
N ASP A 115 -7.65 11.57 -24.82
CA ASP A 115 -6.83 10.82 -25.78
C ASP A 115 -7.09 9.30 -25.73
N TYR A 116 -7.29 8.72 -24.53
CA TYR A 116 -7.35 7.28 -24.34
C TYR A 116 -8.17 6.84 -23.10
N LEU A 117 -8.45 5.54 -23.01
CA LEU A 117 -9.06 4.89 -21.84
C LEU A 117 -8.12 3.88 -21.21
N VAL A 118 -8.11 3.85 -19.87
CA VAL A 118 -7.64 2.70 -19.08
C VAL A 118 -8.87 1.89 -18.67
N GLY A 119 -9.00 0.71 -19.25
CA GLY A 119 -10.11 -0.21 -19.06
C GLY A 119 -9.98 -1.00 -17.78
N SER A 120 -10.52 -0.47 -16.68
CA SER A 120 -10.50 -1.06 -15.35
C SER A 120 -11.89 -1.47 -14.87
N VAL A 121 -11.92 -2.41 -13.92
CA VAL A 121 -13.12 -2.86 -13.20
C VAL A 121 -12.76 -2.95 -11.72
N HIS A 122 -13.45 -2.21 -10.86
CA HIS A 122 -13.21 -2.22 -9.40
C HIS A 122 -14.37 -2.78 -8.59
N HIS A 123 -15.40 -3.29 -9.26
CA HIS A 123 -16.64 -3.73 -8.64
C HIS A 123 -17.07 -5.11 -9.15
N VAL A 124 -17.62 -5.92 -8.25
CA VAL A 124 -18.38 -7.14 -8.57
C VAL A 124 -19.68 -7.08 -7.80
N ASN A 125 -20.81 -7.34 -8.48
CA ASN A 125 -22.14 -7.20 -7.90
C ASN A 125 -22.37 -5.81 -7.24
N GLN A 126 -21.88 -4.74 -7.88
CA GLN A 126 -21.90 -3.36 -7.38
C GLN A 126 -21.17 -3.17 -6.02
N ILE A 127 -20.30 -4.11 -5.63
CA ILE A 127 -19.50 -4.04 -4.40
C ILE A 127 -18.04 -3.82 -4.78
N PRO A 128 -17.35 -2.83 -4.17
CA PRO A 128 -15.90 -2.66 -4.35
C PRO A 128 -15.10 -3.92 -4.01
N ILE A 129 -14.13 -4.27 -4.86
CA ILE A 129 -13.25 -5.43 -4.64
C ILE A 129 -11.81 -5.03 -4.26
N ASP A 130 -11.48 -3.75 -4.31
CA ASP A 130 -10.12 -3.25 -4.15
C ASP A 130 -9.97 -2.13 -3.12
N PHE A 131 -11.09 -1.67 -2.57
CA PHE A 131 -11.13 -0.66 -1.52
C PHE A 131 -10.50 -1.16 -0.22
N ASP A 132 -11.08 -2.21 0.37
CA ASP A 132 -10.59 -2.86 1.58
C ASP A 132 -10.99 -4.35 1.63
N ARG A 133 -10.40 -5.06 2.60
CA ARG A 133 -10.65 -6.48 2.80
C ARG A 133 -12.12 -6.79 3.15
N PRO A 134 -12.77 -6.07 4.09
CA PRO A 134 -14.20 -6.28 4.38
C PRO A 134 -15.14 -6.17 3.18
N MET A 135 -14.94 -5.19 2.29
CA MET A 135 -15.76 -5.03 1.08
C MET A 135 -15.49 -6.16 0.08
N PHE A 136 -14.24 -6.56 -0.09
CA PHE A 136 -13.90 -7.73 -0.91
C PHE A 136 -14.58 -9.01 -0.38
N ASP A 137 -14.47 -9.27 0.93
CA ASP A 137 -15.13 -10.43 1.54
C ASP A 137 -16.65 -10.36 1.37
N ARG A 138 -17.26 -9.16 1.43
CA ARG A 138 -18.69 -8.96 1.14
C ARG A 138 -19.02 -9.26 -0.33
N ALA A 139 -18.16 -8.88 -1.27
CA ALA A 139 -18.33 -9.21 -2.69
C ALA A 139 -18.27 -10.73 -2.90
N VAL A 140 -17.33 -11.42 -2.26
CA VAL A 140 -17.24 -12.90 -2.29
C VAL A 140 -18.52 -13.52 -1.73
N LEU A 141 -18.97 -13.06 -0.56
CA LEU A 141 -20.18 -13.56 0.11
C LEU A 141 -21.50 -13.20 -0.61
N SER A 142 -21.46 -12.34 -1.63
CA SER A 142 -22.64 -12.06 -2.46
C SER A 142 -22.99 -13.20 -3.42
N PHE A 143 -22.11 -14.19 -3.56
CA PHE A 143 -22.38 -15.42 -4.30
C PHE A 143 -22.80 -16.54 -3.34
N GLU A 144 -23.94 -17.17 -3.62
CA GLU A 144 -24.37 -18.37 -2.91
C GLU A 144 -23.39 -19.53 -3.18
N SER A 145 -23.11 -20.35 -2.17
CA SER A 145 -22.34 -21.59 -2.33
C SER A 145 -23.05 -22.75 -1.65
N THR A 146 -22.94 -23.91 -2.27
CA THR A 146 -23.61 -25.12 -1.80
C THR A 146 -22.68 -26.10 -1.10
N ASN A 147 -21.36 -26.13 -1.39
CA ASN A 147 -20.48 -27.19 -0.86
C ASN A 147 -18.95 -26.90 -0.77
N HIS A 148 -18.40 -25.81 -1.31
CA HIS A 148 -16.93 -25.60 -1.37
C HIS A 148 -16.48 -24.22 -0.88
N SER A 149 -15.40 -24.18 -0.09
CA SER A 149 -14.89 -22.93 0.52
C SER A 149 -14.36 -21.90 -0.49
N LEU A 150 -13.97 -22.32 -1.71
CA LEU A 150 -13.45 -21.43 -2.75
C LEU A 150 -14.48 -21.11 -3.85
N GLU A 151 -15.61 -21.81 -3.91
CA GLU A 151 -16.62 -21.61 -4.96
C GLU A 151 -17.07 -20.14 -5.06
N PRO A 152 -17.44 -19.44 -3.98
CA PRO A 152 -17.80 -18.02 -4.05
C PRO A 152 -16.69 -17.12 -4.64
N LEU A 153 -15.43 -17.43 -4.34
CA LEU A 153 -14.29 -16.66 -4.84
C LEU A 153 -14.09 -16.90 -6.35
N HIS A 154 -14.21 -18.15 -6.82
CA HIS A 154 -14.18 -18.45 -8.26
C HIS A 154 -15.35 -17.77 -9.00
N ARG A 155 -16.56 -17.76 -8.40
CA ARG A 155 -17.73 -17.05 -8.96
C ARG A 155 -17.51 -15.54 -9.03
N LEU A 156 -16.85 -14.95 -8.03
CA LEU A 156 -16.43 -13.54 -8.07
C LEU A 156 -15.45 -13.31 -9.23
N CYS A 157 -14.44 -14.15 -9.40
CA CYS A 157 -13.51 -14.05 -10.52
C CYS A 157 -14.22 -14.21 -11.88
N GLU A 158 -15.14 -15.16 -12.02
CA GLU A 158 -15.97 -15.30 -13.23
C GLU A 158 -16.75 -14.02 -13.56
N ALA A 159 -17.43 -13.45 -12.56
CA ALA A 159 -18.21 -12.22 -12.70
C ALA A 159 -17.33 -11.02 -13.04
N TYR A 160 -16.15 -10.92 -12.42
CA TYR A 160 -15.15 -9.91 -12.73
C TYR A 160 -14.71 -9.99 -14.20
N PHE A 161 -14.35 -11.17 -14.71
CA PHE A 161 -13.93 -11.31 -16.10
C PHE A 161 -15.09 -11.15 -17.09
N ASP A 162 -16.34 -11.41 -16.71
CA ASP A 162 -17.50 -11.05 -17.54
C ASP A 162 -17.74 -9.53 -17.57
N ALA A 163 -17.59 -8.84 -16.44
CA ALA A 163 -17.65 -7.38 -16.38
C ALA A 163 -16.55 -6.75 -17.25
N GLN A 164 -15.31 -7.22 -17.10
CA GLN A 164 -14.18 -6.77 -17.90
C GLN A 164 -14.41 -7.02 -19.40
N HIS A 165 -14.94 -8.19 -19.79
CA HIS A 165 -15.30 -8.46 -21.19
C HIS A 165 -16.32 -7.45 -21.73
N THR A 166 -17.39 -7.22 -20.97
CA THR A 166 -18.48 -6.32 -21.34
C THR A 166 -17.94 -4.90 -21.59
N LEU A 167 -17.04 -4.44 -20.72
CA LEU A 167 -16.38 -3.15 -20.86
C LEU A 167 -15.46 -3.11 -22.09
N ILE A 168 -14.63 -4.14 -22.30
CA ILE A 168 -13.73 -4.25 -23.45
C ILE A 168 -14.52 -4.26 -24.77
N GLU A 169 -15.59 -5.04 -24.84
CA GLU A 169 -16.44 -5.17 -26.03
C GLU A 169 -17.12 -3.84 -26.38
N ARG A 170 -17.65 -3.12 -25.38
CA ARG A 170 -18.37 -1.86 -25.57
C ARG A 170 -17.47 -0.68 -25.91
N TYR A 171 -16.32 -0.55 -25.24
CA TYR A 171 -15.50 0.67 -25.26
C TYR A 171 -14.13 0.53 -25.89
N ARG A 172 -13.63 -0.70 -26.07
CA ARG A 172 -12.29 -0.99 -26.63
C ARG A 172 -11.20 -0.06 -26.06
N PRO A 173 -10.94 -0.12 -24.74
CA PRO A 173 -9.94 0.73 -24.09
C PRO A 173 -8.53 0.53 -24.69
N GLU A 174 -7.73 1.59 -24.85
CA GLU A 174 -6.37 1.43 -25.41
C GLU A 174 -5.43 0.70 -24.45
N VAL A 175 -5.68 0.82 -23.15
CA VAL A 175 -4.94 0.12 -22.09
C VAL A 175 -5.93 -0.73 -21.30
N ILE A 176 -5.68 -2.02 -21.15
CA ILE A 176 -6.40 -2.88 -20.19
C ILE A 176 -5.72 -2.71 -18.83
N GLY A 177 -6.44 -2.14 -17.87
CA GLY A 177 -5.97 -1.91 -16.51
C GLY A 177 -5.85 -3.21 -15.72
N HIS A 178 -4.89 -3.25 -14.78
CA HIS A 178 -4.62 -4.28 -13.76
C HIS A 178 -5.48 -5.55 -13.90
N PHE A 179 -5.14 -6.34 -14.93
CA PHE A 179 -6.04 -7.29 -15.60
C PHE A 179 -6.75 -8.29 -14.66
N ASP A 180 -6.10 -8.67 -13.56
CA ASP A 180 -6.54 -9.66 -12.58
C ASP A 180 -6.66 -9.07 -11.17
N LEU A 181 -7.13 -7.82 -11.07
CA LEU A 181 -7.39 -7.14 -9.80
C LEU A 181 -8.27 -7.95 -8.83
N CYS A 182 -9.15 -8.82 -9.34
CA CYS A 182 -9.96 -9.72 -8.52
C CYS A 182 -9.15 -10.66 -7.62
N LEU A 183 -7.84 -10.80 -7.85
CA LEU A 183 -6.91 -11.55 -7.03
C LEU A 183 -6.27 -10.72 -5.90
N LEU A 184 -6.56 -9.42 -5.78
CA LEU A 184 -5.82 -8.50 -4.88
C LEU A 184 -5.59 -9.07 -3.48
N PHE A 185 -6.63 -9.64 -2.85
CA PHE A 185 -6.57 -10.25 -1.52
C PHE A 185 -6.27 -11.76 -1.51
N ASN A 186 -6.10 -12.36 -2.69
CA ASN A 186 -5.82 -13.78 -2.92
C ASN A 186 -4.79 -13.98 -4.06
N PRO A 187 -3.58 -13.41 -3.98
CA PRO A 187 -2.58 -13.44 -5.06
C PRO A 187 -2.15 -14.85 -5.47
N ASP A 188 -2.21 -15.82 -4.56
CA ASP A 188 -1.76 -17.20 -4.78
C ASP A 188 -2.87 -18.12 -5.32
N LEU A 189 -4.07 -17.58 -5.61
CA LEU A 189 -5.17 -18.37 -6.15
C LEU A 189 -4.84 -18.85 -7.57
N ASP A 190 -4.77 -20.16 -7.76
CA ASP A 190 -4.49 -20.75 -9.07
C ASP A 190 -5.75 -20.77 -9.96
N LEU A 191 -5.89 -19.72 -10.78
CA LEU A 191 -6.98 -19.63 -11.75
C LEU A 191 -6.83 -20.59 -12.94
N GLN A 192 -5.65 -21.19 -13.17
CA GLN A 192 -5.47 -22.18 -14.25
C GLN A 192 -6.14 -23.52 -13.90
N ALA A 193 -6.23 -23.82 -12.60
CA ALA A 193 -6.93 -24.99 -12.10
C ALA A 193 -8.47 -24.91 -12.25
N GLU A 194 -9.01 -23.74 -12.63
CA GLU A 194 -10.45 -23.47 -12.75
C GLU A 194 -10.84 -23.15 -14.20
N PRO A 195 -11.20 -24.17 -15.02
CA PRO A 195 -11.44 -24.00 -16.46
C PRO A 195 -12.51 -22.94 -16.81
N ALA A 196 -13.53 -22.79 -15.98
CA ALA A 196 -14.60 -21.81 -16.18
C ALA A 196 -14.08 -20.37 -16.11
N VAL A 197 -13.18 -20.08 -15.17
CA VAL A 197 -12.53 -18.78 -15.01
C VAL A 197 -11.48 -18.59 -16.12
N TRP A 198 -10.62 -19.59 -16.33
CA TRP A 198 -9.54 -19.52 -17.32
C TRP A 198 -10.04 -19.26 -18.74
N THR A 199 -11.17 -19.87 -19.13
CA THR A 199 -11.79 -19.62 -20.43
C THR A 199 -12.20 -18.16 -20.62
N LYS A 200 -12.68 -17.48 -19.55
CA LYS A 200 -13.06 -16.06 -19.58
C LYS A 200 -11.83 -15.16 -19.67
N ILE A 201 -10.76 -15.50 -18.95
CA ILE A 201 -9.46 -14.82 -19.05
C ILE A 201 -8.97 -14.85 -20.51
N GLU A 202 -8.89 -16.04 -21.12
CA GLU A 202 -8.43 -16.19 -22.50
C GLU A 202 -9.32 -15.43 -23.49
N ARG A 203 -10.64 -15.50 -23.33
CA ARG A 203 -11.62 -14.72 -24.14
C ARG A 203 -11.29 -13.23 -24.10
N ASN A 204 -11.07 -12.67 -22.91
CA ASN A 204 -10.82 -11.24 -22.73
C ASN A 204 -9.47 -10.83 -23.32
N VAL A 205 -8.42 -11.63 -23.10
CA VAL A 205 -7.09 -11.39 -23.69
C VAL A 205 -7.18 -11.39 -25.22
N ARG A 206 -7.84 -12.38 -25.83
CA ARG A 206 -8.00 -12.46 -27.28
C ARG A 206 -8.79 -11.26 -27.83
N LEU A 207 -9.85 -10.84 -27.15
CA LEU A 207 -10.63 -9.67 -27.55
C LEU A 207 -9.78 -8.40 -27.52
N ALA A 208 -9.06 -8.15 -26.43
CA ALA A 208 -8.15 -7.01 -26.30
C ALA A 208 -7.05 -6.99 -27.38
N ILE A 209 -6.46 -8.16 -27.68
CA ILE A 209 -5.47 -8.31 -28.76
C ILE A 209 -6.08 -8.01 -30.13
N SER A 210 -7.32 -8.42 -30.37
CA SER A 210 -7.97 -8.30 -31.69
C SER A 210 -8.07 -6.87 -32.23
N TYR A 211 -8.08 -5.86 -31.34
CA TYR A 211 -8.07 -4.44 -31.72
C TYR A 211 -6.79 -3.71 -31.30
N GLY A 212 -5.79 -4.45 -30.81
CA GLY A 212 -4.45 -3.96 -30.55
C GLY A 212 -4.26 -3.23 -29.22
N ALA A 213 -5.11 -3.48 -28.21
CA ALA A 213 -4.94 -2.92 -26.88
C ALA A 213 -3.57 -3.25 -26.27
N LEU A 214 -3.12 -2.37 -25.38
CA LEU A 214 -2.00 -2.63 -24.48
C LEU A 214 -2.51 -3.29 -23.20
N PHE A 215 -1.78 -4.25 -22.66
CA PHE A 215 -1.98 -4.74 -21.31
C PHE A 215 -0.94 -4.08 -20.42
N GLU A 216 -1.39 -3.44 -19.34
CA GLU A 216 -0.43 -2.84 -18.42
C GLU A 216 0.25 -3.88 -17.54
N VAL A 217 1.55 -3.70 -17.36
CA VAL A 217 2.33 -4.30 -16.29
C VAL A 217 2.38 -3.28 -15.16
N ASN A 218 1.44 -3.40 -14.23
CA ASN A 218 1.17 -2.41 -13.20
C ASN A 218 1.88 -2.76 -11.89
N SER A 219 2.81 -1.90 -11.47
CA SER A 219 3.65 -2.12 -10.29
C SER A 219 2.93 -1.86 -8.95
N ALA A 220 1.66 -1.44 -8.97
CA ALA A 220 0.88 -1.14 -7.77
C ALA A 220 0.63 -2.36 -6.89
N SER A 221 0.43 -3.54 -7.46
CA SER A 221 0.23 -4.80 -6.72
C SER A 221 1.36 -5.05 -5.70
N ILE A 222 2.59 -4.66 -6.03
CA ILE A 222 3.77 -4.84 -5.16
C ILE A 222 3.60 -4.02 -3.87
N ARG A 223 3.03 -2.82 -3.96
CA ARG A 223 2.74 -1.99 -2.77
C ARG A 223 1.60 -2.59 -1.94
N LYS A 224 0.76 -3.41 -2.57
CA LYS A 224 -0.35 -4.14 -1.94
C LYS A 224 0.09 -5.52 -1.41
N GLY A 225 1.39 -5.84 -1.46
CA GLY A 225 1.97 -7.04 -0.86
C GLY A 225 2.25 -8.17 -1.84
N TRP A 226 2.01 -7.98 -3.14
CA TRP A 226 2.33 -9.00 -4.13
C TRP A 226 3.85 -9.08 -4.39
N PRO A 227 4.37 -10.26 -4.75
CA PRO A 227 5.76 -10.40 -5.18
C PRO A 227 6.00 -9.88 -6.61
N THR A 228 4.95 -9.73 -7.42
CA THR A 228 5.02 -9.34 -8.83
C THR A 228 4.04 -8.20 -9.15
N PRO A 229 4.30 -7.41 -10.21
CA PRO A 229 3.29 -6.56 -10.85
C PRO A 229 2.03 -7.34 -11.24
N TYR A 230 0.92 -6.64 -11.45
CA TYR A 230 -0.15 -7.15 -12.32
C TYR A 230 0.35 -7.19 -13.78
N PRO A 231 -0.14 -8.11 -14.62
CA PRO A 231 -0.91 -9.29 -14.24
C PRO A 231 -0.04 -10.36 -13.56
N SER A 232 -0.68 -11.27 -12.81
CA SER A 232 -0.03 -12.44 -12.21
C SER A 232 0.74 -13.29 -13.25
N PRO A 233 1.76 -14.06 -12.83
CA PRO A 233 2.62 -14.80 -13.76
C PRO A 233 1.88 -15.69 -14.77
N PRO A 234 0.87 -16.49 -14.38
CA PRO A 234 0.13 -17.30 -15.34
C PRO A 234 -0.57 -16.48 -16.43
N ILE A 235 -1.16 -15.34 -16.05
CA ILE A 235 -1.91 -14.47 -16.97
C ILE A 235 -0.94 -13.68 -17.85
N LEU A 236 0.18 -13.21 -17.32
CA LEU A 236 1.24 -12.60 -18.12
C LEU A 236 1.72 -13.56 -19.21
N GLN A 237 1.99 -14.81 -18.85
CA GLN A 237 2.41 -15.84 -19.80
C GLN A 237 1.37 -16.10 -20.88
N LEU A 238 0.09 -16.15 -20.52
CA LEU A 238 -0.99 -16.25 -21.49
C LEU A 238 -0.98 -15.06 -22.46
N ILE A 239 -0.91 -13.82 -21.96
CA ILE A 239 -0.88 -12.60 -22.78
C ILE A 239 0.30 -12.65 -23.77
N ILE A 240 1.51 -12.99 -23.30
CA ILE A 240 2.70 -13.13 -24.14
C ILE A 240 2.50 -14.21 -25.20
N SER A 241 2.01 -15.40 -24.82
CA SER A 241 1.81 -16.53 -25.72
C SER A 241 0.82 -16.24 -26.86
N LEU A 242 -0.14 -15.33 -26.62
CA LEU A 242 -1.14 -14.92 -27.59
C LEU A 242 -0.73 -13.69 -28.41
N GLY A 243 0.47 -13.14 -28.17
CA GLY A 243 0.99 -11.97 -28.90
C GLY A 243 0.48 -10.64 -28.37
N GLY A 244 0.09 -10.58 -27.09
CA GLY A 244 -0.34 -9.34 -26.43
C GLY A 244 0.79 -8.32 -26.30
N ARG A 245 0.42 -7.04 -26.35
CA ARG A 245 1.36 -5.92 -26.26
C ARG A 245 1.40 -5.41 -24.83
N LEU A 246 2.58 -5.37 -24.23
CA LEU A 246 2.75 -4.95 -22.84
C LEU A 246 3.20 -3.49 -22.75
N THR A 247 2.63 -2.75 -21.80
CA THR A 247 3.05 -1.40 -21.40
C THR A 247 3.39 -1.38 -19.92
N LEU A 248 4.07 -0.34 -19.44
CA LEU A 248 4.31 -0.12 -18.02
C LEU A 248 3.29 0.87 -17.45
N SER A 249 2.93 0.64 -16.19
CA SER A 249 2.10 1.54 -15.39
C SER A 249 2.57 1.48 -13.94
N ASP A 250 2.57 2.63 -13.26
CA ASP A 250 2.82 2.71 -11.83
C ASP A 250 1.54 2.87 -11.00
N ASP A 251 0.43 3.25 -11.63
CA ASP A 251 -0.83 3.60 -10.95
C ASP A 251 -0.51 4.51 -9.75
N SER A 252 0.21 5.57 -10.11
CA SER A 252 0.73 6.53 -9.17
C SER A 252 -0.41 7.36 -8.60
N HIS A 253 -0.50 7.43 -7.28
CA HIS A 253 -1.49 8.21 -6.54
C HIS A 253 -0.84 9.40 -5.82
N GLY A 254 0.23 9.94 -6.40
CA GLY A 254 1.03 11.02 -5.82
C GLY A 254 2.47 10.99 -6.29
N SER A 255 3.18 12.11 -6.13
CA SER A 255 4.57 12.25 -6.59
C SER A 255 5.53 11.19 -6.02
N ASP A 256 5.28 10.71 -4.79
CA ASP A 256 6.06 9.67 -4.15
C ASP A 256 5.96 8.30 -4.84
N ARG A 257 4.93 8.08 -5.67
CA ARG A 257 4.64 6.81 -6.33
C ARG A 257 5.01 6.75 -7.82
N VAL A 258 5.43 7.86 -8.42
CA VAL A 258 5.81 7.93 -9.84
C VAL A 258 6.99 6.98 -10.14
N GLY A 259 6.81 5.97 -10.97
CA GLY A 259 7.82 4.95 -11.28
C GLY A 259 8.20 4.04 -10.11
N LEU A 260 7.40 4.01 -9.03
CA LEU A 260 7.69 3.18 -7.86
C LEU A 260 7.62 1.69 -8.22
N ASN A 261 8.57 0.90 -7.71
CA ASN A 261 8.74 -0.54 -7.98
C ASN A 261 9.03 -0.90 -9.45
N TYR A 262 9.45 0.04 -10.30
CA TYR A 262 9.80 -0.27 -11.70
C TYR A 262 11.01 -1.19 -11.82
N ASP A 263 11.94 -1.18 -10.85
CA ASP A 263 13.03 -2.15 -10.72
C ASP A 263 12.49 -3.60 -10.69
N LYS A 264 11.45 -3.85 -9.89
CA LYS A 264 10.81 -5.18 -9.84
C LYS A 264 10.03 -5.49 -11.11
N SER A 265 9.39 -4.49 -11.73
CA SER A 265 8.77 -4.68 -13.05
C SER A 265 9.80 -5.02 -14.12
N PHE A 266 11.00 -4.43 -14.07
CA PHE A 266 12.10 -4.78 -14.96
C PHE A 266 12.51 -6.25 -14.80
N ASP A 267 12.77 -6.68 -13.56
CA ASP A 267 13.15 -8.06 -13.27
C ASP A 267 12.05 -9.03 -13.74
N TYR A 268 10.80 -8.71 -13.44
CA TYR A 268 9.65 -9.51 -13.85
C TYR A 268 9.56 -9.63 -15.37
N LEU A 269 9.66 -8.54 -16.12
CA LEU A 269 9.64 -8.55 -17.58
C LEU A 269 10.84 -9.30 -18.18
N LYS A 270 12.03 -9.17 -17.58
CA LYS A 270 13.24 -9.90 -18.01
C LYS A 270 13.10 -11.40 -17.78
N MET A 271 12.64 -11.82 -16.62
CA MET A 271 12.43 -13.24 -16.28
C MET A 271 11.41 -13.89 -17.22
N ASN A 272 10.40 -13.13 -17.67
CA ASN A 272 9.39 -13.59 -18.60
C ASN A 272 9.77 -13.39 -20.09
N ASN A 273 11.03 -13.06 -20.39
CA ASN A 273 11.58 -12.90 -21.75
C ASN A 273 10.82 -11.90 -22.64
N VAL A 274 10.31 -10.81 -22.06
CA VAL A 274 9.60 -9.79 -22.82
C VAL A 274 10.58 -9.03 -23.72
N SER A 275 10.45 -9.19 -25.04
CA SER A 275 11.33 -8.54 -26.02
C SER A 275 10.95 -7.07 -26.28
N THR A 276 9.66 -6.76 -26.21
CA THR A 276 9.12 -5.48 -26.69
C THR A 276 8.12 -4.93 -25.69
N LEU A 277 8.36 -3.70 -25.26
CA LEU A 277 7.38 -2.89 -24.56
C LEU A 277 6.80 -1.87 -25.53
N TRP A 278 5.56 -1.48 -25.29
CA TRP A 278 4.79 -0.56 -26.11
C TRP A 278 4.37 0.65 -25.27
N TYR A 279 4.10 1.77 -25.94
CA TYR A 279 3.51 2.95 -25.32
C TYR A 279 2.63 3.67 -26.35
N LEU A 280 1.75 4.54 -25.86
CA LEU A 280 0.86 5.32 -26.72
C LEU A 280 1.54 6.64 -27.12
N VAL A 281 1.36 7.01 -28.39
CA VAL A 281 1.69 8.34 -28.93
C VAL A 281 0.45 8.92 -29.59
N PRO A 282 0.33 10.25 -29.73
CA PRO A 282 -0.71 10.85 -30.57
C PRO A 282 -0.71 10.23 -31.98
N ALA A 283 -1.89 9.94 -32.52
CA ALA A 283 -2.00 9.31 -33.83
C ALA A 283 -1.43 10.21 -34.93
N ALA A 284 -0.66 9.62 -35.84
CA ALA A 284 -0.24 10.22 -37.10
C ALA A 284 -0.88 9.47 -38.27
N GLU A 285 -1.18 10.15 -39.38
CA GLU A 285 -1.99 9.62 -40.49
C GLU A 285 -1.41 8.34 -41.16
N GLU A 286 -0.11 8.05 -41.03
CA GLU A 286 0.57 7.04 -41.86
C GLU A 286 0.82 5.65 -41.22
N HIS A 287 0.53 5.44 -39.94
CA HIS A 287 0.85 4.17 -39.25
C HIS A 287 -0.26 3.67 -38.31
N SER A 288 -1.45 3.34 -38.84
CA SER A 288 -2.58 2.93 -37.98
C SER A 288 -2.80 1.42 -37.93
N ILE A 289 -2.31 0.79 -36.86
CA ILE A 289 -2.80 -0.53 -36.40
C ILE A 289 -3.82 -0.36 -35.25
N MET A 290 -3.99 0.86 -34.69
CA MET A 290 -4.93 1.15 -33.59
C MET A 290 -5.76 2.40 -33.87
N GLN A 291 -7.09 2.28 -33.93
CA GLN A 291 -8.00 3.44 -33.90
C GLN A 291 -9.37 3.08 -33.24
N PRO A 292 -9.49 2.65 -31.96
CA PRO A 292 -10.81 2.58 -31.32
C PRO A 292 -11.47 3.98 -31.24
N ARG A 293 -10.67 4.98 -30.86
CA ARG A 293 -11.01 6.42 -30.86
C ARG A 293 -10.25 7.25 -31.89
N GLY A 294 -9.15 6.70 -32.41
CA GLY A 294 -8.34 7.30 -33.46
C GLY A 294 -7.38 8.42 -33.04
N LYS A 295 -7.23 8.67 -31.74
CA LYS A 295 -6.42 9.78 -31.22
C LYS A 295 -5.00 9.39 -30.84
N VAL A 296 -4.77 8.11 -30.58
CA VAL A 296 -3.48 7.57 -30.19
C VAL A 296 -3.16 6.32 -30.99
N SER A 297 -1.89 5.95 -31.02
CA SER A 297 -1.39 4.71 -31.60
C SER A 297 -0.36 4.09 -30.67
N ALA A 298 -0.40 2.77 -30.51
CA ALA A 298 0.67 2.06 -29.83
C ALA A 298 1.88 1.92 -30.75
N VAL A 299 3.03 2.32 -30.24
CA VAL A 299 4.32 2.12 -30.90
C VAL A 299 5.26 1.36 -29.97
N PRO A 300 6.14 0.49 -30.51
CA PRO A 300 7.13 -0.18 -29.69
C PRO A 300 8.14 0.83 -29.16
N ILE A 301 8.59 0.64 -27.93
CA ILE A 301 9.73 1.37 -27.38
C ILE A 301 10.96 1.02 -28.25
N PRO A 302 11.66 2.01 -28.83
CA PRO A 302 12.79 1.74 -29.70
C PRO A 302 13.94 1.02 -28.98
N GLY A 303 14.58 0.10 -29.70
CA GLY A 303 15.73 -0.64 -29.21
C GLY A 303 15.39 -1.65 -28.10
N ASN A 304 16.43 -2.10 -27.41
CA ASN A 304 16.30 -3.01 -26.28
C ASN A 304 15.89 -2.21 -25.05
N TRP A 305 14.62 -2.30 -24.66
CA TRP A 305 14.10 -1.53 -23.52
C TRP A 305 14.91 -1.75 -22.24
N TRP A 306 15.50 -2.93 -22.06
CA TRP A 306 16.32 -3.28 -20.88
C TRP A 306 17.73 -2.65 -20.88
N GLU A 307 18.20 -2.12 -22.00
CA GLU A 307 19.48 -1.40 -22.09
C GLU A 307 19.32 0.09 -21.77
N HIS A 308 18.09 0.54 -21.54
CA HIS A 308 17.83 1.95 -21.36
C HIS A 308 18.45 2.50 -20.05
N PRO A 309 19.17 3.65 -20.09
CA PRO A 309 19.79 4.29 -18.93
C PRO A 309 18.95 4.43 -17.67
N PHE A 310 17.63 4.63 -17.80
CA PHE A 310 16.66 4.65 -16.69
C PHE A 310 16.87 3.47 -15.72
N TRP A 311 17.08 2.26 -16.25
CA TRP A 311 17.27 1.06 -15.41
C TRP A 311 18.61 1.09 -14.67
N SER A 312 19.66 1.64 -15.29
CA SER A 312 20.98 1.79 -14.65
C SER A 312 21.03 2.92 -13.61
N GLN A 313 20.21 3.95 -13.76
CA GLN A 313 20.08 5.03 -12.77
C GLN A 313 19.31 4.56 -11.53
N ALA A 314 18.36 3.62 -11.69
CA ALA A 314 17.76 2.91 -10.57
C ALA A 314 18.79 2.05 -9.81
N SER A 315 19.84 1.56 -10.49
CA SER A 315 20.96 0.83 -9.88
C SER A 315 22.03 1.73 -9.25
N ALA A 316 22.12 3.01 -9.64
CA ALA A 316 23.14 3.95 -9.19
C ALA A 316 22.81 4.69 -7.87
N ASN A 317 21.63 4.44 -7.31
CA ASN A 317 21.35 4.66 -5.89
C ASN A 317 21.24 3.29 -5.20
N PRO A 318 22.36 2.63 -4.85
CA PRO A 318 22.29 1.38 -4.12
C PRO A 318 21.83 1.69 -2.69
N VAL A 319 20.61 1.27 -2.35
CA VAL A 319 20.37 0.75 -1.00
C VAL A 319 21.19 -0.54 -0.96
N THR A 320 22.30 -0.50 -0.24
CA THR A 320 23.32 -1.55 -0.20
C THR A 320 22.72 -2.90 0.18
N ALA A 321 22.56 -3.78 -0.80
CA ALA A 321 22.41 -5.22 -0.57
C ALA A 321 23.82 -5.81 -0.44
N ALA A 322 24.25 -6.11 0.78
CA ALA A 322 25.43 -6.92 1.02
C ALA A 322 25.03 -8.40 0.90
N ASN A 323 25.38 -9.00 -0.24
CA ASN A 323 25.53 -10.44 -0.37
C ASN A 323 26.81 -10.84 0.35
N ASP A 324 26.75 -11.80 1.26
CA ASP A 324 27.91 -12.65 1.52
C ASP A 324 27.50 -14.11 1.73
N ARG A 325 28.40 -14.97 1.29
CA ARG A 325 28.21 -16.34 0.83
C ARG A 325 28.03 -17.35 1.97
N LEU A 326 27.30 -18.41 1.63
CA LEU A 326 27.34 -19.72 2.28
C LEU A 326 28.75 -20.34 2.14
N GLU A 327 29.43 -20.58 3.26
CA GLU A 327 30.40 -21.67 3.39
C GLU A 327 30.20 -22.38 4.74
N ASP A 328 30.20 -23.70 4.68
CA ASP A 328 30.04 -24.67 5.78
C ASP A 328 31.15 -24.57 6.82
N LEU A 329 30.79 -24.54 8.12
CA LEU A 329 31.65 -25.05 9.19
C LEU A 329 30.82 -25.67 10.34
N ASP A 330 30.78 -27.00 10.33
CA ASP A 330 30.51 -27.85 11.50
C ASP A 330 31.67 -27.73 12.51
N ASN A 331 31.40 -27.20 13.71
CA ASN A 331 31.79 -27.80 15.02
C ASN A 331 31.54 -26.85 16.22
N GLN A 332 30.88 -27.43 17.21
CA GLN A 332 30.54 -27.01 18.58
C GLN A 332 31.64 -26.29 19.41
N PRO A 333 31.32 -25.53 20.50
CA PRO A 333 30.51 -25.99 21.64
C PRO A 333 29.50 -25.02 22.27
N THR A 334 28.47 -25.64 22.84
CA THR A 334 27.46 -25.08 23.74
C THR A 334 28.08 -24.42 24.98
N SER A 335 27.77 -23.15 25.26
CA SER A 335 27.23 -22.68 26.56
C SER A 335 27.19 -21.15 26.68
N SER A 336 26.01 -20.56 26.65
CA SER A 336 25.59 -19.56 27.64
C SER A 336 24.07 -19.46 27.58
N SER A 337 23.38 -19.76 28.66
CA SER A 337 21.93 -19.60 28.74
C SER A 337 21.58 -18.10 28.72
N SER A 338 21.32 -17.54 27.54
CA SER A 338 20.64 -16.25 27.42
C SER A 338 19.19 -16.47 27.81
N ALA A 339 18.71 -15.80 28.86
CA ALA A 339 17.29 -15.81 29.21
C ALA A 339 16.48 -15.33 27.98
N SER A 340 15.52 -16.13 27.55
CA SER A 340 14.62 -15.78 26.44
C SER A 340 13.77 -14.56 26.82
N ILE A 341 13.73 -13.54 25.96
CA ILE A 341 12.84 -12.38 26.15
C ILE A 341 11.40 -12.87 25.99
N GLU A 342 10.58 -12.72 27.04
CA GLU A 342 9.16 -13.02 27.01
C GLU A 342 8.36 -11.78 26.57
N LEU A 343 7.41 -11.98 25.66
CA LEU A 343 6.51 -10.95 25.13
C LEU A 343 5.06 -11.32 25.48
N ALA A 344 4.24 -10.31 25.80
CA ALA A 344 2.84 -10.52 26.15
C ALA A 344 2.01 -10.98 24.95
N ARG A 345 1.13 -11.97 25.16
CA ARG A 345 0.31 -12.57 24.09
C ARG A 345 -0.76 -11.60 23.58
N LEU A 346 -1.11 -11.74 22.30
CA LEU A 346 -2.32 -11.13 21.71
C LEU A 346 -3.44 -12.16 21.61
N ASN A 347 -4.65 -11.86 22.14
CA ASN A 347 -5.83 -12.68 21.87
C ASN A 347 -6.73 -12.00 20.82
N PHE A 348 -6.79 -12.60 19.63
CA PHE A 348 -7.88 -12.44 18.68
C PHE A 348 -8.39 -13.83 18.27
N GLN A 349 -9.38 -14.33 19.00
CA GLN A 349 -10.32 -15.31 18.46
C GLN A 349 -11.73 -14.77 18.69
N SER A 350 -12.39 -14.37 17.61
CA SER A 350 -13.84 -14.23 17.59
C SER A 350 -14.45 -15.63 17.68
N GLY A 351 -15.16 -15.92 18.77
CA GLY A 351 -16.11 -17.05 18.82
C GLY A 351 -15.75 -18.27 19.68
N GLN A 352 -14.71 -18.24 20.52
CA GLN A 352 -14.52 -19.27 21.56
C GLN A 352 -14.79 -18.71 22.95
N THR A 353 -15.59 -19.41 23.74
CA THR A 353 -15.76 -19.14 25.17
C THR A 353 -14.41 -19.25 25.87
N PRO A 354 -14.05 -18.31 26.77
CA PRO A 354 -12.75 -18.33 27.43
C PRO A 354 -12.58 -19.62 28.23
N ASN A 355 -11.53 -20.38 27.92
CA ASN A 355 -11.13 -21.52 28.72
C ASN A 355 -10.59 -20.99 30.07
N LYS A 356 -11.32 -21.25 31.17
CA LYS A 356 -11.04 -20.70 32.51
C LYS A 356 -9.70 -21.13 33.14
N ASN A 357 -8.92 -21.98 32.47
CA ASN A 357 -7.66 -22.53 32.96
C ASN A 357 -6.42 -22.18 32.10
N ALA A 358 -6.51 -21.23 31.16
CA ALA A 358 -5.32 -20.71 30.49
C ALA A 358 -4.69 -19.59 31.33
N ASN A 359 -3.41 -19.73 31.72
CA ASN A 359 -2.65 -18.63 32.30
C ASN A 359 -2.68 -17.43 31.34
N ASP A 360 -3.30 -16.34 31.78
CA ASP A 360 -3.45 -15.11 31.00
C ASP A 360 -2.12 -14.33 31.01
N GLU A 361 -1.21 -14.68 30.10
CA GLU A 361 0.12 -14.08 29.90
C GLU A 361 0.06 -12.71 29.20
N ARG A 362 -0.85 -11.82 29.63
CA ARG A 362 -0.97 -10.43 29.17
C ARG A 362 -0.51 -9.47 30.27
N PHE A 363 0.12 -8.36 29.89
CA PHE A 363 0.51 -7.33 30.87
C PHE A 363 -0.71 -6.66 31.48
N LYS A 364 -0.77 -6.67 32.81
CA LYS A 364 -1.77 -5.95 33.61
C LYS A 364 -1.21 -4.61 34.06
N TRP A 365 -2.08 -3.63 34.29
CA TRP A 365 -1.67 -2.31 34.81
C TRP A 365 -0.87 -2.39 36.11
N SER A 366 -1.20 -3.36 36.99
CA SER A 366 -0.45 -3.58 38.23
C SER A 366 1.01 -4.00 38.02
N GLN A 367 1.36 -4.45 36.81
CA GLN A 367 2.71 -4.90 36.46
C GLN A 367 3.47 -3.86 35.63
N PHE A 368 2.77 -2.98 34.89
CA PHE A 368 3.42 -2.01 34.02
C PHE A 368 3.80 -0.74 34.79
N PRO A 369 5.09 -0.39 34.91
CA PRO A 369 5.52 0.77 35.68
C PRO A 369 5.29 2.06 34.90
N ILE A 370 4.03 2.49 34.84
CA ILE A 370 3.57 3.62 34.02
C ILE A 370 4.33 4.91 34.31
N ASP A 371 4.66 5.19 35.56
CA ASP A 371 5.41 6.39 35.96
C ASP A 371 6.84 6.44 35.38
N LYS A 372 7.38 5.29 34.96
CA LYS A 372 8.66 5.22 34.23
C LYS A 372 8.49 5.32 32.72
N PHE A 373 7.29 5.03 32.22
CA PHE A 373 6.97 5.13 30.80
C PHE A 373 6.59 6.56 30.43
N THR A 374 5.83 7.24 31.29
CA THR A 374 5.32 8.60 31.11
C THR A 374 6.28 9.67 31.61
N ASN A 375 5.99 10.92 31.24
CA ASN A 375 6.80 12.12 31.45
C ASN A 375 8.22 12.01 30.90
N GLN A 376 8.39 11.22 29.83
CA GLN A 376 9.67 10.99 29.19
C GLN A 376 9.51 10.95 27.67
N THR A 377 10.61 11.26 26.98
CA THR A 377 10.73 11.13 25.53
C THR A 377 11.44 9.82 25.19
N TRP A 378 10.87 9.10 24.24
CA TRP A 378 11.38 7.86 23.68
C TRP A 378 11.84 8.08 22.25
N PHE A 379 12.94 7.44 21.86
CA PHE A 379 13.36 7.34 20.47
C PHE A 379 12.73 6.10 19.87
N ILE A 380 12.03 6.25 18.74
CA ILE A 380 11.56 5.13 17.95
C ILE A 380 12.76 4.67 17.13
N VAL A 381 13.38 3.55 17.51
CA VAL A 381 14.65 3.09 16.92
C VAL A 381 14.45 2.05 15.83
N SER A 382 13.34 1.32 15.87
CA SER A 382 12.97 0.39 14.82
C SER A 382 11.45 0.31 14.72
N SER A 383 10.93 0.14 13.51
CA SER A 383 9.49 0.07 13.27
C SER A 383 9.14 -0.78 12.06
N SER A 384 7.96 -1.40 12.09
CA SER A 384 7.37 -2.05 10.91
C SER A 384 6.43 -1.13 10.13
N LEU A 385 6.15 0.08 10.65
CA LEU A 385 5.20 1.00 10.04
C LEU A 385 5.81 1.70 8.83
N PRO A 386 5.24 1.56 7.61
CA PRO A 386 5.78 2.19 6.40
C PRO A 386 5.89 3.72 6.49
N PHE A 387 5.08 4.33 7.38
CA PHE A 387 5.13 5.75 7.68
C PHE A 387 6.56 6.23 7.97
N TRP A 388 7.39 5.44 8.65
CA TRP A 388 8.73 5.87 9.05
C TRP A 388 9.81 5.75 7.96
N LYS A 389 9.54 5.09 6.83
CA LYS A 389 10.57 4.76 5.81
C LYS A 389 11.31 5.96 5.22
N SER A 390 10.65 7.11 5.13
CA SER A 390 11.20 8.35 4.58
C SER A 390 11.54 9.40 5.65
N LYS A 391 11.47 9.03 6.93
CA LYS A 391 11.56 9.93 8.08
C LYS A 391 12.76 9.57 8.95
N LYS A 392 13.26 10.55 9.69
CA LYS A 392 14.34 10.35 10.66
C LYS A 392 14.10 11.13 11.94
N ASN A 393 14.92 10.87 12.97
CA ASN A 393 14.87 11.54 14.26
C ASN A 393 13.48 11.44 14.90
N ALA A 394 12.84 10.26 14.83
CA ALA A 394 11.49 10.04 15.32
C ALA A 394 11.47 9.86 16.85
N THR A 395 10.78 10.75 17.54
CA THR A 395 10.61 10.66 19.00
C THR A 395 9.15 10.70 19.37
N ILE A 396 8.79 10.00 20.45
CA ILE A 396 7.45 10.05 21.05
C ILE A 396 7.58 10.46 22.52
N SER A 397 6.82 11.46 22.94
CA SER A 397 6.82 11.95 24.32
C SER A 397 5.45 11.76 24.92
N TYR A 398 5.40 11.05 26.05
CA TYR A 398 4.18 10.88 26.83
C TYR A 398 4.24 11.79 28.05
N SER A 399 3.22 12.60 28.28
CA SER A 399 3.13 13.48 29.46
C SER A 399 1.80 13.31 30.17
N ASN A 400 1.79 13.44 31.49
CA ASN A 400 0.55 13.44 32.26
C ASN A 400 -0.28 14.70 31.92
N LEU A 401 -1.60 14.55 31.96
CA LEU A 401 -2.55 15.65 31.82
C LEU A 401 -3.06 16.11 33.19
N ASP A 402 -3.17 17.42 33.39
CA ASP A 402 -3.73 17.98 34.62
C ASP A 402 -5.17 17.49 34.84
N ASN A 403 -5.46 17.03 36.05
CA ASN A 403 -6.77 16.50 36.48
C ASN A 403 -7.22 15.20 35.79
N GLU A 404 -6.32 14.46 35.14
CA GLU A 404 -6.59 13.14 34.58
C GLU A 404 -5.77 12.07 35.34
N PRO A 405 -6.22 10.79 35.38
CA PRO A 405 -5.41 9.70 35.89
C PRO A 405 -4.09 9.55 35.13
N SER A 406 -3.03 9.02 35.76
CA SER A 406 -1.72 8.81 35.11
C SER A 406 -1.80 7.87 33.89
N SER A 407 -2.85 7.06 33.81
CA SER A 407 -3.16 6.20 32.66
C SER A 407 -3.66 6.94 31.42
N VAL A 408 -4.03 8.22 31.54
CA VAL A 408 -4.43 9.09 30.43
C VAL A 408 -3.25 10.02 30.10
N MET A 409 -2.76 9.94 28.87
CA MET A 409 -1.49 10.57 28.49
C MET A 409 -1.68 11.54 27.33
N TYR A 410 -0.97 12.65 27.38
CA TYR A 410 -0.68 13.47 26.21
C TYR A 410 0.42 12.81 25.38
N ASP A 411 0.17 12.60 24.10
CA ASP A 411 1.12 12.03 23.15
C ASP A 411 1.58 13.10 22.16
N LEU A 412 2.90 13.32 22.12
CA LEU A 412 3.57 14.15 21.13
C LEU A 412 4.64 13.35 20.39
N VAL A 413 4.38 13.09 19.11
CA VAL A 413 5.34 12.52 18.18
C VAL A 413 6.01 13.64 17.37
N GLU A 414 7.33 13.64 17.32
CA GLU A 414 8.13 14.60 16.55
C GLU A 414 9.12 13.89 15.63
N TYR A 415 9.32 14.41 14.41
CA TYR A 415 10.21 13.79 13.42
C TYR A 415 10.64 14.77 12.32
N HIS A 416 11.71 14.44 11.61
CA HIS A 416 12.09 15.12 10.37
C HIS A 416 11.39 14.48 9.17
N GLY A 417 10.87 15.33 8.28
CA GLY A 417 9.97 14.92 7.20
C GLY A 417 10.67 14.24 6.04
N ALA A 418 11.98 14.47 5.88
CA ALA A 418 12.83 13.81 4.90
C ALA A 418 14.13 13.31 5.53
N LEU A 419 14.70 12.25 4.97
CA LEU A 419 16.01 11.73 5.37
C LEU A 419 17.15 12.74 5.16
N THR A 420 16.98 13.67 4.24
CA THR A 420 17.92 14.74 3.90
C THR A 420 17.80 15.98 4.78
N ASP A 421 16.83 16.04 5.70
CA ASP A 421 16.66 17.21 6.56
C ASP A 421 17.88 17.39 7.46
N GLU A 422 18.47 18.59 7.51
CA GLU A 422 19.56 18.89 8.45
C GLU A 422 19.07 18.87 9.91
N PRO A 423 19.92 18.61 10.92
CA PRO A 423 19.51 18.56 12.33
C PRO A 423 18.80 19.82 12.85
N SER A 424 19.09 20.99 12.24
CA SER A 424 18.44 22.26 12.57
C SER A 424 17.08 22.49 11.88
N SER A 425 16.65 21.56 11.02
CA SER A 425 15.42 21.68 10.25
C SER A 425 14.18 21.62 11.15
N LYS A 426 13.08 22.18 10.67
CA LYS A 426 11.83 22.17 11.43
C LYS A 426 11.26 20.75 11.49
N ARG A 427 11.13 20.21 12.69
CA ARG A 427 10.46 18.93 12.94
C ARG A 427 8.94 19.05 12.79
N ARG A 428 8.33 18.03 12.21
CA ARG A 428 6.88 17.84 12.15
C ARG A 428 6.38 17.27 13.47
N LYS A 429 5.10 17.52 13.79
CA LYS A 429 4.46 17.13 15.05
C LYS A 429 3.15 16.39 14.78
N ILE A 430 2.90 15.33 15.53
CA ILE A 430 1.60 14.67 15.64
C ILE A 430 1.23 14.66 17.12
N GLU A 431 0.05 15.17 17.43
CA GLU A 431 -0.41 15.39 18.81
C GLU A 431 -1.71 14.62 19.03
N GLY A 432 -1.83 13.98 20.20
CA GLY A 432 -3.00 13.20 20.56
C GLY A 432 -3.17 13.00 22.07
N ILE A 433 -4.21 12.27 22.43
CA ILE A 433 -4.49 11.85 23.79
C ILE A 433 -4.75 10.35 23.79
N ASP A 434 -4.01 9.63 24.63
CA ASP A 434 -4.20 8.21 24.89
C ASP A 434 -5.11 8.00 26.08
N ARG A 435 -6.17 7.22 25.91
CA ARG A 435 -7.08 6.81 26.99
C ARG A 435 -7.11 5.29 27.14
N PRO A 436 -7.09 4.75 28.35
CA PRO A 436 -7.27 3.32 28.58
C PRO A 436 -8.58 2.83 27.94
N LYS A 437 -8.54 1.63 27.34
CA LYS A 437 -9.67 1.12 26.54
C LYS A 437 -10.81 0.48 27.35
N SER A 438 -10.59 0.08 28.60
CA SER A 438 -11.58 -0.63 29.43
C SER A 438 -11.97 0.18 30.67
N GLU A 439 -13.29 0.38 30.87
CA GLU A 439 -13.90 0.81 32.14
C GLU A 439 -14.45 -0.37 32.98
N MET A 440 -14.22 -1.63 32.59
CA MET A 440 -14.79 -2.79 33.32
C MET A 440 -13.75 -3.58 34.12
N ASN A 441 -14.01 -3.66 35.44
CA ASN A 441 -13.36 -4.41 36.52
C ASN A 441 -11.87 -4.12 36.79
N GLU A 442 -11.60 -3.58 37.98
CA GLU A 442 -10.28 -3.15 38.47
C GLU A 442 -9.20 -4.26 38.48
N ASP A 443 -9.59 -5.54 38.59
CA ASP A 443 -8.64 -6.66 38.71
C ASP A 443 -8.19 -7.31 37.37
N ALA A 444 -8.75 -6.88 36.24
CA ALA A 444 -8.50 -7.47 34.91
C ALA A 444 -8.12 -6.47 33.82
N GLN A 445 -7.72 -5.25 34.20
CA GLN A 445 -7.40 -4.20 33.25
C GLN A 445 -6.08 -4.50 32.51
N LEU A 446 -6.17 -4.59 31.18
CA LEU A 446 -5.04 -4.78 30.26
C LEU A 446 -4.41 -3.42 29.92
N VAL A 447 -3.11 -3.42 29.67
CA VAL A 447 -2.32 -2.24 29.28
C VAL A 447 -2.56 -1.89 27.80
N GLU A 448 -3.79 -1.48 27.49
CA GLU A 448 -4.23 -1.06 26.15
C GLU A 448 -4.75 0.38 26.20
N TRP A 449 -4.34 1.18 25.20
CA TRP A 449 -4.83 2.53 24.98
C TRP A 449 -5.56 2.67 23.66
N ARG A 450 -6.45 3.65 23.62
CA ARG A 450 -6.96 4.26 22.41
C ARG A 450 -6.41 5.67 22.32
N TRP A 451 -5.55 5.86 21.33
CA TRP A 451 -5.09 7.17 20.90
C TRP A 451 -6.19 7.90 20.12
N ARG A 452 -6.32 9.21 20.33
CA ARG A 452 -7.10 10.11 19.47
C ARG A 452 -6.31 11.37 19.14
N GLY A 453 -6.29 11.75 17.87
CA GLY A 453 -5.58 12.94 17.42
C GLY A 453 -6.18 14.24 17.95
N LYS A 454 -5.37 15.30 17.98
CA LYS A 454 -5.80 16.68 18.29
C LYS A 454 -5.90 17.54 17.04
N GLY A 455 -6.65 18.64 17.16
CA GLY A 455 -6.84 19.61 16.07
C GLY A 455 -7.49 18.97 14.84
N LEU A 456 -6.80 19.05 13.70
CA LEU A 456 -7.24 18.48 12.42
C LEU A 456 -7.27 16.94 12.43
N LEU A 457 -6.56 16.28 13.36
CA LEU A 457 -6.49 14.83 13.48
C LEU A 457 -7.55 14.23 14.41
N ARG A 458 -8.51 15.03 14.91
CA ARG A 458 -9.53 14.60 15.90
C ARG A 458 -10.45 13.46 15.46
N LEU A 459 -10.52 13.19 14.16
CA LEU A 459 -11.31 12.10 13.57
C LEU A 459 -10.51 10.79 13.47
N LEU A 460 -9.19 10.84 13.72
CA LEU A 460 -8.33 9.66 13.69
C LEU A 460 -8.19 9.08 15.09
N SER A 461 -8.23 7.75 15.16
CA SER A 461 -7.97 6.99 16.38
C SER A 461 -7.21 5.72 16.07
N SER A 462 -6.34 5.31 16.99
CA SER A 462 -5.61 4.04 16.92
C SER A 462 -5.62 3.34 18.26
N ASP A 463 -5.91 2.04 18.26
CA ASP A 463 -5.77 1.22 19.46
C ASP A 463 -4.36 0.65 19.49
N TRP A 464 -3.66 0.75 20.62
CA TRP A 464 -2.31 0.24 20.78
C TRP A 464 -2.05 -0.30 22.19
N GLN A 465 -1.01 -1.10 22.34
CA GLN A 465 -0.63 -1.70 23.61
C GLN A 465 0.87 -1.98 23.70
N VAL A 466 1.39 -2.11 24.92
CA VAL A 466 2.76 -2.58 25.16
C VAL A 466 2.78 -4.10 25.15
N ILE A 467 3.66 -4.69 24.32
CA ILE A 467 3.83 -6.15 24.18
C ILE A 467 5.18 -6.66 24.71
N GLY A 468 6.08 -5.76 25.11
CA GLY A 468 7.31 -6.09 25.83
C GLY A 468 7.95 -4.83 26.41
N TYR A 469 8.65 -4.92 27.54
CA TYR A 469 9.43 -3.81 28.07
C TYR A 469 10.55 -4.27 29.02
N ASN A 470 11.56 -3.43 29.17
CA ASN A 470 12.49 -3.39 30.30
C ASN A 470 12.60 -1.95 30.77
N LEU A 471 12.25 -1.68 32.04
CA LEU A 471 12.22 -0.33 32.61
C LEU A 471 12.96 -0.34 33.95
N SER A 472 14.24 0.04 33.92
CA SER A 472 15.19 0.02 35.04
C SER A 472 14.68 0.80 36.27
N SER A 473 15.02 0.33 37.47
CA SER A 473 14.66 0.97 38.74
C SER A 473 15.59 2.15 39.03
N SER A 474 15.03 3.36 39.05
CA SER A 474 15.74 4.60 39.44
C SER A 474 16.00 4.71 40.96
N LYS A 475 15.85 3.63 41.72
CA LYS A 475 16.25 3.57 43.13
C LYS A 475 17.02 2.27 43.34
N ASN A 476 18.33 2.40 43.53
CA ASN A 476 19.27 1.42 44.05
C ASN A 476 18.84 -0.05 43.88
N GLY A 477 19.39 -0.72 42.86
CA GLY A 477 19.55 -2.18 42.77
C GLY A 477 18.34 -3.03 43.16
N ASP A 478 17.82 -3.82 42.23
CA ASP A 478 17.11 -5.04 42.61
C ASP A 478 17.92 -5.77 43.69
N GLU A 479 17.26 -6.32 44.70
CA GLU A 479 17.85 -7.01 45.87
C GLU A 479 18.83 -8.16 45.50
N ASN A 480 19.03 -8.44 44.21
CA ASN A 480 19.92 -9.45 43.65
C ASN A 480 21.07 -8.91 42.79
N GLY A 481 21.34 -7.60 42.74
CA GLY A 481 22.61 -7.04 42.25
C GLY A 481 22.97 -7.32 40.78
N LYS A 482 22.01 -7.67 39.91
CA LYS A 482 22.26 -7.75 38.47
C LYS A 482 22.10 -6.36 37.83
N PRO A 483 23.02 -5.93 36.94
CA PRO A 483 22.82 -4.70 36.18
C PRO A 483 21.55 -4.82 35.34
N SER A 484 20.59 -3.91 35.54
CA SER A 484 19.42 -3.81 34.68
C SER A 484 19.89 -3.39 33.29
N GLY A 485 19.59 -4.19 32.26
CA GLY A 485 19.86 -3.83 30.87
C GLY A 485 19.21 -2.50 30.48
N PRO A 486 19.49 -1.98 29.27
CA PRO A 486 18.96 -0.69 28.83
C PRO A 486 17.43 -0.69 28.82
N ASP A 487 16.85 0.50 29.03
CA ASP A 487 15.42 0.73 28.96
C ASP A 487 14.92 0.59 27.51
N TRP A 488 13.94 -0.29 27.29
CA TRP A 488 13.29 -0.48 26.01
C TRP A 488 11.81 -0.81 26.17
N VAL A 489 11.02 -0.50 25.15
CA VAL A 489 9.59 -0.84 25.08
C VAL A 489 9.28 -1.30 23.66
N VAL A 490 8.46 -2.34 23.53
CA VAL A 490 7.89 -2.79 22.26
C VAL A 490 6.39 -2.51 22.30
N THR A 491 5.92 -1.69 21.38
CA THR A 491 4.50 -1.36 21.23
C THR A 491 3.93 -2.04 20.00
N PHE A 492 2.65 -2.41 20.08
CA PHE A 492 1.88 -2.93 18.96
C PHE A 492 0.68 -2.02 18.71
N PHE A 493 0.54 -1.56 17.47
CA PHE A 493 -0.56 -0.75 16.99
C PHE A 493 -1.51 -1.61 16.16
N ARG A 494 -2.82 -1.48 16.43
CA ARG A 494 -3.84 -2.12 15.61
C ARG A 494 -3.99 -1.38 14.29
N GLN A 495 -4.31 -2.14 13.25
CA GLN A 495 -4.72 -1.58 11.97
C GLN A 495 -5.90 -0.62 12.17
N THR A 496 -5.81 0.54 11.53
CA THR A 496 -6.87 1.53 11.41
C THR A 496 -7.30 1.63 9.95
N LEU A 497 -8.29 2.47 9.64
CA LEU A 497 -8.70 2.75 8.26
C LEU A 497 -7.57 3.39 7.41
N VAL A 498 -6.57 4.01 8.05
CA VAL A 498 -5.54 4.81 7.37
C VAL A 498 -4.11 4.36 7.65
N THR A 499 -3.91 3.42 8.58
CA THR A 499 -2.60 2.87 8.94
C THR A 499 -2.67 1.36 9.13
N PRO A 500 -1.69 0.58 8.61
CA PRO A 500 -1.63 -0.86 8.87
C PRO A 500 -1.34 -1.12 10.36
N ALA A 501 -1.52 -2.39 10.79
CA ALA A 501 -0.97 -2.81 12.07
C ALA A 501 0.55 -2.67 12.05
N GLY A 502 1.14 -2.39 13.20
CA GLY A 502 2.59 -2.20 13.26
C GLY A 502 3.18 -2.40 14.63
N ILE A 503 4.50 -2.52 14.65
CA ILE A 503 5.32 -2.65 15.85
C ILE A 503 6.32 -1.51 15.85
N ASP A 504 6.49 -0.86 16.99
CA ASP A 504 7.62 0.04 17.22
C ASP A 504 8.47 -0.50 18.38
N ILE A 505 9.78 -0.32 18.26
CA ILE A 505 10.74 -0.53 19.35
C ILE A 505 11.24 0.83 19.79
N TYR A 506 11.06 1.13 21.06
CA TYR A 506 11.47 2.34 21.73
C TYR A 506 12.73 2.13 22.55
N SER A 507 13.55 3.17 22.66
CA SER A 507 14.67 3.22 23.61
C SER A 507 14.92 4.64 24.12
N ARG A 508 15.76 4.80 25.15
CA ARG A 508 16.06 6.10 25.78
C ARG A 508 17.03 6.98 24.99
N SER A 509 17.78 6.38 24.10
CA SER A 509 18.72 7.04 23.19
C SER A 509 18.86 6.19 21.92
N PRO A 510 19.07 6.79 20.74
CA PRO A 510 19.24 6.05 19.49
C PRO A 510 20.32 4.95 19.55
N THR A 511 21.31 5.08 20.44
CA THR A 511 22.43 4.15 20.61
C THR A 511 22.33 3.27 21.85
N SER A 512 21.24 3.40 22.63
CA SER A 512 21.10 2.71 23.92
C SER A 512 20.69 1.24 23.83
N LEU A 513 20.28 0.75 22.66
CA LEU A 513 19.87 -0.64 22.44
C LEU A 513 20.99 -1.41 21.73
N PRO A 514 21.76 -2.26 22.43
CA PRO A 514 22.81 -3.08 21.82
C PRO A 514 22.26 -3.95 20.68
N THR A 515 23.08 -4.16 19.65
CA THR A 515 22.72 -4.96 18.47
C THR A 515 22.25 -6.36 18.88
N GLU A 516 22.95 -7.00 19.80
CA GLU A 516 22.62 -8.34 20.28
C GLU A 516 21.26 -8.38 21.00
N LEU A 517 20.95 -7.35 21.80
CA LEU A 517 19.67 -7.25 22.49
C LEU A 517 18.52 -7.00 21.50
N LYS A 518 18.77 -6.20 20.48
CA LYS A 518 17.81 -5.96 19.40
C LYS A 518 17.53 -7.21 18.59
N GLU A 519 18.55 -8.00 18.26
CA GLU A 519 18.38 -9.29 17.60
C GLU A 519 17.57 -10.26 18.46
N GLN A 520 17.81 -10.29 19.78
CA GLN A 520 16.99 -11.06 20.71
C GLN A 520 15.52 -10.59 20.72
N LEU A 521 15.26 -9.28 20.69
CA LEU A 521 13.90 -8.72 20.59
C LEU A 521 13.22 -9.13 19.29
N LEU A 522 13.91 -9.01 18.15
CA LEU A 522 13.40 -9.43 16.85
C LEU A 522 13.13 -10.94 16.82
N GLN A 523 14.00 -11.75 17.41
CA GLN A 523 13.80 -13.19 17.52
C GLN A 523 12.61 -13.54 18.41
N ALA A 524 12.42 -12.84 19.53
CA ALA A 524 11.25 -12.99 20.39
C ALA A 524 9.96 -12.62 19.65
N LEU A 525 9.97 -11.56 18.84
CA LEU A 525 8.85 -11.18 18.00
C LEU A 525 8.55 -12.23 16.91
N ARG A 526 9.58 -12.80 16.26
CA ARG A 526 9.40 -13.88 15.27
C ARG A 526 8.76 -15.13 15.89
N ASN A 527 9.15 -15.44 17.13
CA ASN A 527 8.64 -16.58 17.87
C ASN A 527 7.30 -16.30 18.58
N HIS A 528 6.76 -15.09 18.44
CA HIS A 528 5.53 -14.70 19.12
C HIS A 528 4.33 -15.54 18.63
N PRO A 529 3.45 -16.04 19.52
CA PRO A 529 2.37 -16.97 19.14
C PRO A 529 1.29 -16.36 18.23
N SER A 530 1.16 -15.03 18.21
CA SER A 530 0.30 -14.34 17.25
C SER A 530 0.99 -14.23 15.89
N LYS A 531 0.42 -14.90 14.88
CA LYS A 531 0.88 -14.83 13.48
C LYS A 531 0.99 -13.40 12.95
N LEU A 532 0.11 -12.50 13.41
CA LEU A 532 0.16 -11.10 13.02
C LEU A 532 1.46 -10.44 13.49
N VAL A 533 1.82 -10.59 14.77
CA VAL A 533 3.06 -10.01 15.33
C VAL A 533 4.29 -10.64 14.67
N SER A 534 4.33 -11.96 14.53
CA SER A 534 5.48 -12.63 13.92
C SER A 534 5.69 -12.21 12.46
N SER A 535 4.61 -12.03 11.68
CA SER A 535 4.69 -11.60 10.28
C SER A 535 5.17 -10.15 10.10
N LEU A 536 4.96 -9.29 11.10
CA LEU A 536 5.38 -7.89 11.02
C LEU A 536 6.90 -7.73 11.15
N VAL A 537 7.60 -8.72 11.72
CA VAL A 537 9.06 -8.64 11.95
C VAL A 537 9.82 -8.51 10.63
N ASP A 538 9.36 -9.14 9.57
CA ASP A 538 10.01 -9.10 8.25
C ASP A 538 9.93 -7.73 7.58
N SER A 539 9.04 -6.86 8.08
CA SER A 539 8.93 -5.47 7.64
C SER A 539 9.55 -4.45 8.60
N MET A 540 10.16 -4.90 9.71
CA MET A 540 10.87 -4.03 10.64
C MET A 540 12.12 -3.44 9.97
N PHE A 541 12.30 -2.13 10.12
CA PHE A 541 13.49 -1.41 9.68
C PHE A 541 13.91 -0.38 10.72
N ASP A 542 15.15 0.06 10.62
CA ASP A 542 15.70 1.05 11.54
C ASP A 542 15.33 2.45 11.13
N ILE A 543 14.90 3.23 12.11
CA ILE A 543 14.64 4.64 11.88
C ILE A 543 15.97 5.38 12.06
N PRO A 544 16.46 6.11 11.05
CA PRO A 544 17.70 6.85 11.19
C PRO A 544 17.57 7.94 12.26
N HIS A 545 18.63 8.12 13.05
CA HIS A 545 18.77 9.22 13.98
C HIS A 545 20.13 9.87 13.79
N ASP A 546 20.14 11.18 13.58
CA ASP A 546 21.34 11.98 13.63
C ASP A 546 21.79 12.00 15.10
N ILE A 547 22.93 11.35 15.38
CA ILE A 547 23.48 11.29 16.73
C ILE A 547 23.99 12.71 17.07
N PRO A 548 23.57 13.29 18.20
CA PRO A 548 24.10 14.57 18.68
C PRO A 548 25.62 14.55 18.91
#